data_AF-A0A069IRR4-F1
#
_entry.id   AF-A0A069IRR4-F1
#
_cell.length_a   1.000
_cell.length_b   1.000
_cell.length_c   1.000
_cell.angle_alpha   90.00
_cell.angle_beta   90.00
_cell.angle_gamma   90.00
#
_symmetry.space_group_name_H-M   'P 1'
#
loop_
_entity.id
_entity.type
_entity.pdbx_description
1 polymer ?
#
loop_
_entity_poly.entity_id
_entity_poly.type
_entity_poly.pdbx_seq_one_letter_code
_entity_poly.pdbx_strand_id
1 'polypeptide(L)'
;MDARDAIRGRRAVRLYRHVPLGCDLIQGVVEDAVWAPSGMNQQPWRFFVIEGRERLARYSASLWRGLQSILISVKVIVGQTTMILR
;
A
#
# COMPACT_ATOMS: atom_id res chain seq x y z
N MET A 1 21.53 -2.40 7.82
CA MET A 1 20.73 -1.15 7.90
C MET A 1 20.00 -1.19 9.23
N ASP A 2 20.01 -0.09 9.99
CA ASP A 2 19.22 -0.02 11.21
C ASP A 2 17.77 0.43 10.94
N ALA A 3 16.90 0.34 11.94
CA ALA A 3 15.49 0.70 11.79
C ALA A 3 15.28 2.18 11.45
N ARG A 4 16.13 3.08 11.97
CA ARG A 4 15.99 4.53 11.76
C ARG A 4 16.31 4.89 10.31
N ASP A 5 17.35 4.30 9.75
CA ASP A 5 17.74 4.48 8.36
C ASP A 5 16.67 3.94 7.40
N ALA A 6 16.12 2.77 7.69
CA ALA A 6 15.05 2.17 6.89
C ALA A 6 13.80 3.08 6.86
N ILE A 7 13.38 3.59 8.02
CA ILE A 7 12.20 4.44 8.14
C ILE A 7 12.38 5.77 7.41
N ARG A 8 13.53 6.46 7.62
CA ARG A 8 13.80 7.78 7.03
C ARG A 8 14.18 7.71 5.55
N GLY A 9 14.78 6.59 5.12
CA GLY A 9 15.18 6.34 3.73
C GLY A 9 14.02 5.98 2.81
N ARG A 10 12.91 5.45 3.35
CA ARG A 10 11.74 5.06 2.56
C ARG A 10 11.19 6.24 1.74
N ARG A 11 10.76 5.96 0.50
CA ARG A 11 10.07 6.92 -0.38
C ARG A 11 8.74 6.35 -0.86
N ALA A 12 7.80 7.23 -1.22
CA ALA A 12 6.56 6.84 -1.89
C ALA A 12 6.82 6.68 -3.40
N VAL A 13 7.33 5.50 -3.77
CA VAL A 13 7.65 5.16 -5.17
C VAL A 13 6.36 4.96 -5.97
N ARG A 14 6.28 5.56 -7.17
CA ARG A 14 5.12 5.51 -8.07
C ARG A 14 5.43 4.92 -9.45
N LEU A 15 6.71 4.73 -9.75
CA LEU A 15 7.20 4.13 -10.99
C LEU A 15 8.04 2.91 -10.62
N TYR A 16 7.60 1.72 -11.06
CA TYR A 16 8.24 0.45 -10.77
C TYR A 16 8.79 -0.16 -12.05
N ARG A 17 9.92 -0.88 -11.92
CA ARG A 17 10.47 -1.69 -13.01
C ARG A 17 9.48 -2.81 -13.35
N HIS A 18 9.46 -3.24 -14.61
CA HIS A 18 8.64 -4.36 -15.07
C HIS A 18 9.30 -5.72 -14.79
N VAL A 19 9.71 -5.91 -13.54
CA VAL A 19 10.35 -7.13 -13.06
C VAL A 19 9.39 -7.78 -12.06
N PRO A 20 8.92 -9.02 -12.30
CA PRO A 20 8.09 -9.73 -11.33
C PRO A 20 8.90 -10.05 -10.07
N LEU A 21 8.22 -10.11 -8.94
CA LEU A 21 8.78 -10.57 -7.67
C LEU A 21 8.46 -12.05 -7.50
N GLY A 22 9.36 -12.82 -6.87
CA GLY A 22 9.08 -14.20 -6.49
C GLY A 22 8.02 -14.26 -5.39
N CYS A 23 7.20 -15.30 -5.41
CA CYS A 23 6.14 -15.52 -4.40
C CYS A 23 6.71 -15.53 -2.98
N ASP A 24 7.81 -16.25 -2.76
CA ASP A 24 8.45 -16.39 -1.44
C ASP A 24 8.89 -15.04 -0.86
N LEU A 25 9.35 -14.11 -1.70
CA LEU A 25 9.74 -12.78 -1.27
C LEU A 25 8.52 -11.98 -0.78
N ILE A 26 7.40 -12.06 -1.51
CA ILE A 26 6.16 -11.39 -1.13
C ILE A 26 5.64 -11.98 0.17
N GLN A 27 5.67 -13.30 0.30
CA GLN A 27 5.25 -14.01 1.50
C GLN A 27 6.09 -13.60 2.71
N GLY A 28 7.41 -13.60 2.60
CA GLY A 28 8.30 -13.19 3.70
C GLY A 28 8.02 -11.77 4.19
N VAL A 29 7.76 -10.82 3.27
CA VAL A 29 7.37 -9.45 3.65
C VAL A 29 6.04 -9.40 4.41
N VAL A 30 5.07 -10.23 4.03
CA VAL A 30 3.78 -10.31 4.74
C VAL A 30 3.95 -10.96 6.11
N GLU A 31 4.76 -12.02 6.20
CA GLU A 31 5.11 -12.69 7.46
C GLU A 31 5.77 -11.73 8.45
N ASP A 32 6.68 -10.87 7.98
CA ASP A 32 7.27 -9.82 8.81
C ASP A 32 6.24 -8.77 9.23
N ALA A 33 5.30 -8.41 8.34
CA ALA A 33 4.31 -7.36 8.60
C ALA A 33 3.26 -7.76 9.67
N VAL A 34 2.92 -9.05 9.79
CA VAL A 34 1.91 -9.52 10.76
C VAL A 34 2.40 -9.48 12.21
N TRP A 35 3.69 -9.23 12.45
CA TRP A 35 4.23 -8.99 13.79
C TRP A 35 3.82 -7.65 14.40
N ALA A 36 3.15 -6.78 13.64
CA ALA A 36 2.56 -5.58 14.20
C ALA A 36 1.59 -5.95 15.35
N PRO A 37 1.50 -5.15 16.43
CA PRO A 37 0.50 -5.39 17.46
C PRO A 37 -0.90 -5.09 16.91
N SER A 38 -1.90 -5.82 17.41
CA SER A 38 -3.32 -5.56 17.13
C SER A 38 -4.13 -5.58 18.41
N GLY A 39 -5.22 -4.79 18.46
CA GLY A 39 -6.11 -4.75 19.62
C GLY A 39 -6.62 -6.15 19.96
N MET A 40 -6.45 -6.57 21.21
CA MET A 40 -6.79 -7.93 21.67
C MET A 40 -6.18 -9.05 20.81
N ASN A 41 -5.05 -8.78 20.14
CA ASN A 41 -4.41 -9.69 19.18
C ASN A 41 -5.37 -10.27 18.13
N GLN A 42 -6.36 -9.49 17.68
CA GLN A 42 -7.35 -9.96 16.71
C GLN A 42 -6.77 -10.20 15.32
N GLN A 43 -5.61 -9.60 15.02
CA GLN A 43 -4.92 -9.71 13.74
C GLN A 43 -5.88 -9.51 12.54
N PRO A 44 -6.67 -8.40 12.52
CA PRO A 44 -7.80 -8.23 11.60
C PRO A 44 -7.36 -7.89 10.17
N TRP A 45 -6.14 -8.22 9.79
CA TRP A 45 -5.60 -7.99 8.45
C TRP A 45 -6.00 -9.13 7.50
N ARG A 46 -6.18 -8.75 6.23
CA ARG A 46 -6.31 -9.64 5.08
C ARG A 46 -5.44 -9.06 3.97
N PHE A 47 -4.53 -9.86 3.43
CA PHE A 47 -3.64 -9.46 2.36
C PHE A 47 -4.07 -10.15 1.07
N PHE A 48 -4.12 -9.37 -0.02
CA PHE A 48 -4.42 -9.87 -1.36
C PHE A 48 -3.30 -9.45 -2.29
N VAL A 49 -2.66 -10.42 -2.94
CA VAL A 49 -1.62 -10.17 -3.94
C VAL A 49 -2.28 -10.10 -5.31
N ILE A 50 -2.16 -8.95 -5.98
CA ILE A 50 -2.72 -8.74 -7.32
C ILE A 50 -1.57 -8.69 -8.31
N GLU A 51 -1.45 -9.74 -9.11
CA GLU A 51 -0.47 -9.81 -10.20
C GLU A 51 -1.10 -9.41 -11.53
N GLY A 52 -0.27 -8.87 -12.42
CA GLY A 52 -0.68 -8.40 -13.75
C GLY A 52 -1.17 -6.96 -13.76
N ARG A 53 -0.54 -6.13 -14.61
CA ARG A 53 -0.81 -4.69 -14.71
C ARG A 53 -2.25 -4.36 -15.06
N GLU A 54 -2.85 -5.12 -15.97
CA GLU A 54 -4.23 -4.89 -16.40
C GLU A 54 -5.23 -5.19 -15.26
N ARG A 55 -5.03 -6.31 -14.56
CA ARG A 55 -5.84 -6.70 -13.41
C ARG A 55 -5.73 -5.65 -12.30
N LEU A 56 -4.50 -5.22 -11.97
CA LEU A 56 -4.25 -4.14 -11.02
C LEU A 56 -4.95 -2.83 -11.42
N ALA A 57 -4.89 -2.45 -12.70
CA ALA A 57 -5.55 -1.24 -13.20
C ALA A 57 -7.07 -1.31 -13.02
N ARG A 58 -7.71 -2.45 -13.34
CA ARG A 58 -9.16 -2.64 -13.15
C ARG A 58 -9.58 -2.58 -11.69
N TYR A 59 -8.82 -3.21 -10.78
CA TYR A 59 -9.10 -3.15 -9.35
C TYR A 59 -8.91 -1.72 -8.80
N SER A 60 -7.81 -1.06 -9.16
CA SER A 60 -7.53 0.33 -8.79
C SER A 60 -8.68 1.26 -9.20
N ALA A 61 -9.11 1.20 -10.46
CA ALA A 61 -10.21 2.02 -10.97
C ALA A 61 -11.55 1.76 -10.24
N SER A 62 -11.79 0.53 -9.79
CA SER A 62 -13.00 0.18 -9.04
C SER A 62 -12.94 0.69 -7.60
N LEU A 63 -11.80 0.57 -6.94
CA LEU A 63 -11.58 1.09 -5.58
C LEU A 63 -11.68 2.61 -5.53
N TRP A 64 -11.09 3.32 -6.50
CA TRP A 64 -11.18 4.79 -6.56
C TRP A 64 -12.63 5.28 -6.65
N ARG A 65 -13.47 4.61 -7.43
CA ARG A 65 -14.91 4.93 -7.52
C ARG A 65 -15.63 4.72 -6.19
N GLY A 66 -15.35 3.61 -5.50
CA GLY A 66 -15.92 3.32 -4.18
C GLY A 66 -15.40 4.25 -3.08
N LEU A 67 -14.14 4.68 -3.15
CA LEU A 67 -13.56 5.62 -2.19
C LEU A 67 -14.13 7.03 -2.37
N GLN A 68 -14.34 7.47 -3.62
CA GLN A 68 -14.95 8.78 -3.91
C GLN A 68 -16.35 8.90 -3.30
N SER A 69 -17.18 7.85 -3.33
CA SER A 69 -18.52 7.91 -2.71
C SER A 69 -18.49 8.08 -1.20
N ILE A 70 -17.42 7.64 -0.52
CA ILE A 70 -17.22 7.80 0.93
C ILE A 70 -16.57 9.16 1.25
N LEU A 71 -15.59 9.59 0.45
CA LEU A 71 -14.80 10.80 0.70
C LEU A 71 -15.57 12.10 0.48
N ILE A 72 -16.64 12.11 -0.32
CA ILE A 72 -17.49 13.31 -0.51
C ILE A 72 -18.22 13.69 0.80
N SER A 73 -18.29 12.78 1.78
CA SER A 73 -18.93 13.01 3.07
C SER A 73 -17.96 13.34 4.22
N VAL A 74 -16.64 13.28 3.98
CA VAL A 74 -15.62 13.51 5.03
C VAL A 74 -14.72 14.67 4.60
N LYS A 75 -14.71 15.76 5.36
CA LYS A 75 -13.73 16.85 5.20
C LYS A 75 -12.34 16.33 5.57
N VAL A 76 -11.64 15.74 4.61
CA VAL A 76 -10.25 15.33 4.81
C VAL A 76 -9.39 16.59 4.76
N ILE A 77 -8.84 16.99 5.90
CA ILE A 77 -7.73 17.96 5.93
C ILE A 77 -6.48 17.19 5.47
N VAL A 78 -6.38 16.94 4.16
CA VAL A 78 -5.10 16.57 3.55
C VAL A 78 -4.30 17.87 3.53
N GLY A 79 -3.31 17.97 4.42
CA GLY A 79 -2.27 18.99 4.28
C GLY A 79 -1.74 18.94 2.86
N GLN A 80 -1.90 20.03 2.13
CA GLN A 80 -1.55 20.18 0.72
C GLN A 80 -0.10 19.76 0.48
N THR A 81 0.14 18.50 0.14
CA THR A 81 1.38 18.10 -0.53
C THR A 81 1.00 17.95 -1.98
N THR A 82 1.21 19.04 -2.72
CA THR A 82 1.17 19.11 -4.17
C THR A 82 1.84 17.86 -4.74
N MET A 83 1.08 17.06 -5.48
CA MET A 83 1.65 16.06 -6.37
C MET A 83 2.45 16.81 -7.44
N ILE A 84 3.71 17.10 -7.15
CA ILE A 84 4.68 17.46 -8.17
C ILE A 84 5.11 16.13 -8.80
N LEU A 85 4.51 15.81 -9.93
CA LEU A 85 5.08 14.85 -10.88
C LEU A 85 6.32 15.53 -11.48
N ARG A 86 7.50 15.14 -11.01
CA ARG A 86 8.74 15.24 -11.77
C ARG A 86 9.13 13.84 -12.21
#